data_AF-A0A2M6VQX7-F1
#
_entry.id   AF-A0A2M6VQX7-F1
#
_cell.length_a   1.000
_cell.length_b   1.000
_cell.length_c   1.000
_cell.angle_alpha   90.00
_cell.angle_beta   90.00
_cell.angle_gamma   90.00
#
_symmetry.space_group_name_H-M   'P 1'
#
loop_
_entity.id
_entity.type
_entity.pdbx_description
1 polymer ?
#
loop_
_entity_poly.entity_id
_entity_poly.type
_entity_poly.pdbx_seq_one_letter_code
_entity_poly.pdbx_strand_id
1 'polypeptide(L)'
;MHKPSPNADPLTDVWATSFGGIVVGSIFLLLVLTALAGWSWVANFLESSAPAWIQAIGSIAAIVAALSVVQRQHNLELKRKEKDDLTTQLRRARSLRVLFYSAARACEDVARRIGKPHQTWNFQAAELHEVRARLLAIDPLLVSEGSLLLIIEECAMRLKNCSLIVAELETQRKKETEDVIKLAVMATARECWLGFYEATELEIKLCKSEIASEQPYSFADFDASRKHLDEIRAEFIEERQKQRVT
;
A
#
# COMPACT_ATOMS: atom_id res chain seq x y z
N MET A 1 8.98 8.35 -13.83
CA MET A 1 9.31 6.95 -14.22
C MET A 1 10.83 6.79 -14.26
N HIS A 2 11.45 6.52 -13.11
CA HIS A 2 12.86 6.15 -13.05
C HIS A 2 12.91 4.63 -13.23
N LYS A 3 13.43 4.14 -14.36
CA LYS A 3 13.72 2.71 -14.50
C LYS A 3 14.78 2.36 -13.44
N PRO A 4 14.52 1.43 -12.50
CA PRO A 4 15.58 0.93 -11.64
C PRO A 4 16.68 0.35 -12.52
N SER A 5 17.94 0.68 -12.18
CA SER A 5 19.12 0.13 -12.83
C SER A 5 19.01 -1.39 -12.87
N PRO A 6 19.29 -2.05 -14.02
CA PRO A 6 19.27 -3.50 -14.09
C PRO A 6 20.23 -4.04 -13.03
N ASN A 7 19.72 -5.02 -12.29
CA ASN A 7 20.43 -5.78 -11.28
C ASN A 7 21.88 -6.01 -11.72
N ALA A 8 22.85 -5.64 -10.89
CA ALA A 8 24.17 -6.24 -10.98
C ALA A 8 23.95 -7.75 -10.87
N ASP A 9 24.12 -8.46 -11.99
CA ASP A 9 23.90 -9.90 -12.03
C ASP A 9 24.77 -10.55 -10.94
N PRO A 10 24.21 -11.36 -10.03
CA PRO A 10 25.01 -12.02 -8.98
C PRO A 10 26.13 -12.88 -9.58
N LEU A 11 26.00 -13.26 -10.86
CA LEU A 11 27.04 -13.92 -11.65
C LEU A 11 28.25 -13.01 -11.92
N THR A 12 28.08 -11.72 -12.22
CA THR A 12 29.22 -10.84 -12.55
C THR A 12 30.09 -10.54 -11.34
N ASP A 13 29.50 -10.42 -10.15
CA ASP A 13 30.24 -10.28 -8.87
C ASP A 13 31.04 -11.53 -8.52
N VAL A 14 30.48 -12.72 -8.76
CA VAL A 14 31.18 -14.01 -8.52
C VAL A 14 32.33 -14.20 -9.50
N TRP A 15 32.16 -13.78 -10.76
CA TRP A 15 33.22 -13.83 -11.76
C TRP A 15 34.34 -12.84 -11.46
N ALA A 16 34.02 -11.60 -11.08
CA ALA A 16 35.02 -10.59 -10.74
C ALA A 16 35.86 -11.00 -9.53
N THR A 17 35.23 -11.54 -8.48
CA THR A 17 35.91 -12.03 -7.27
C THR A 17 36.78 -13.26 -7.54
N SER A 18 36.30 -14.21 -8.35
CA SER A 18 37.07 -15.41 -8.72
C SER A 18 38.28 -15.09 -9.59
N PHE A 19 38.10 -14.21 -10.58
CA PHE A 19 39.18 -13.82 -11.49
C PHE A 19 40.26 -13.00 -10.75
N GLY A 20 39.84 -12.09 -9.87
CA GLY A 20 40.75 -11.36 -8.99
C GLY A 20 41.57 -12.29 -8.09
N GLY A 21 40.93 -13.29 -7.48
CA GLY A 21 41.61 -14.28 -6.65
C GLY A 21 42.69 -15.08 -7.39
N ILE A 22 42.40 -15.50 -8.64
CA ILE A 22 43.35 -16.25 -9.48
C ILE A 22 44.55 -15.37 -9.87
N VAL A 23 44.31 -14.12 -10.25
CA VAL A 23 45.40 -13.19 -10.63
C VAL A 23 46.29 -12.88 -9.43
N VAL A 24 45.72 -12.55 -8.27
CA VAL A 24 46.52 -12.28 -7.07
C VAL A 24 47.26 -13.53 -6.60
N GLY A 25 46.61 -14.70 -6.60
CA GLY A 25 47.22 -15.96 -6.22
C GLY A 25 48.38 -16.37 -7.12
N SER A 26 48.24 -16.18 -8.44
CA SER A 26 49.31 -16.49 -9.41
C SER A 26 50.50 -15.54 -9.29
N ILE A 27 50.28 -14.24 -9.07
CA ILE A 27 51.36 -13.27 -8.80
C ILE A 27 52.09 -13.62 -7.51
N PHE A 28 51.35 -13.97 -6.45
CA PHE A 28 51.94 -14.36 -5.17
C PHE A 28 52.79 -15.64 -5.30
N LEU A 29 52.29 -16.64 -6.03
CA LEU A 29 53.04 -17.87 -6.31
C LEU A 29 54.33 -17.60 -7.11
N LEU A 30 54.26 -16.70 -8.10
CA LEU A 30 55.42 -16.26 -8.88
C LEU A 30 56.47 -15.55 -8.02
N LEU A 31 56.03 -14.69 -7.09
CA LEU A 31 56.92 -14.02 -6.14
C LEU A 31 57.61 -15.03 -5.19
N VAL A 32 56.89 -16.03 -4.71
CA VAL A 32 57.47 -17.10 -3.87
C VAL A 32 58.49 -17.93 -4.65
N LEU A 33 58.16 -18.34 -5.88
CA LEU A 33 59.07 -19.11 -6.73
C LEU A 33 60.34 -18.32 -7.08
N THR A 34 60.22 -17.02 -7.36
CA THR A 34 61.36 -16.16 -7.68
C THR A 34 62.22 -15.83 -6.46
N ALA A 35 61.63 -15.74 -5.26
CA ALA A 35 62.37 -15.65 -4.01
C ALA A 35 63.17 -16.93 -3.71
N LEU A 36 62.56 -18.11 -3.91
CA LEU A 36 63.23 -19.41 -3.72
C LEU A 36 64.35 -19.67 -4.73
N ALA A 37 64.26 -19.11 -5.94
CA ALA A 37 65.29 -19.19 -6.97
C ALA A 37 66.53 -18.31 -6.68
N GLY A 38 66.52 -17.49 -5.62
CA GLY A 38 67.71 -16.78 -5.13
C GLY A 38 68.14 -15.55 -5.93
N TRP A 39 67.23 -14.89 -6.66
CA TRP A 39 67.57 -13.65 -7.37
C TRP A 39 67.81 -12.48 -6.39
N SER A 40 69.04 -11.96 -6.35
CA SER A 40 69.51 -10.92 -5.41
C SER A 40 68.73 -9.60 -5.47
N TRP A 41 68.21 -9.23 -6.64
CA TRP A 41 67.34 -8.05 -6.79
C TRP A 41 66.00 -8.21 -6.04
N VAL A 42 65.40 -9.41 -6.04
CA VAL A 42 64.13 -9.67 -5.34
C VAL A 42 64.32 -9.58 -3.83
N ALA A 43 65.46 -10.09 -3.32
CA ALA A 43 65.81 -9.95 -1.91
C ALA A 43 65.94 -8.47 -1.48
N ASN A 44 66.65 -7.65 -2.25
CA ASN A 44 66.79 -6.21 -1.97
C ASN A 44 65.46 -5.42 -2.07
N PHE A 45 64.55 -5.87 -2.94
CA PHE A 45 63.21 -5.29 -3.06
C PHE A 45 62.32 -5.65 -1.86
N LEU A 46 62.36 -6.93 -1.44
CA LEU A 46 61.64 -7.42 -0.26
C LEU A 46 62.12 -6.72 1.03
N GLU A 47 63.41 -6.41 1.12
CA GLU A 47 63.99 -5.81 2.32
C GLU A 47 63.76 -4.29 2.42
N SER A 48 63.75 -3.56 1.29
CA SER A 48 63.64 -2.09 1.32
C SER A 48 62.27 -1.51 0.95
N SER A 49 61.53 -2.13 0.02
CA SER A 49 60.37 -1.50 -0.63
C SER A 49 59.05 -2.25 -0.38
N ALA A 50 59.11 -3.55 -0.06
CA ALA A 50 57.92 -4.36 0.16
C ALA A 50 57.02 -3.88 1.33
N PRO A 51 57.55 -3.43 2.49
CA PRO A 51 56.69 -2.97 3.58
C PRO A 51 55.81 -1.77 3.19
N ALA A 52 56.38 -0.79 2.48
CA ALA A 52 55.65 0.40 2.03
C ALA A 52 54.58 0.06 0.97
N TRP A 53 54.88 -0.89 0.08
CA TRP A 53 53.95 -1.33 -0.96
C TRP A 53 52.75 -2.12 -0.38
N ILE A 54 53.02 -3.04 0.56
CA ILE A 54 51.98 -3.80 1.26
C ILE A 54 51.06 -2.85 2.05
N GLN A 55 51.63 -1.84 2.71
CA GLN A 55 50.85 -0.83 3.42
C GLN A 55 49.96 -0.02 2.47
N ALA A 56 50.48 0.40 1.32
CA ALA A 56 49.71 1.14 0.32
C ALA A 56 48.54 0.30 -0.21
N ILE A 57 48.79 -0.96 -0.60
CA ILE A 57 47.72 -1.88 -1.05
C ILE A 57 46.71 -2.12 0.07
N GLY A 58 47.17 -2.36 1.30
CA GLY A 58 46.30 -2.58 2.45
C GLY A 58 45.38 -1.39 2.71
N SER A 59 45.89 -0.17 2.60
CA SER A 59 45.09 1.04 2.75
C SER A 59 44.03 1.19 1.65
N ILE A 60 44.39 0.94 0.38
CA ILE A 60 43.45 0.99 -0.74
C ILE A 60 42.38 -0.09 -0.61
N ALA A 61 42.78 -1.33 -0.29
CA ALA A 61 41.85 -2.43 -0.08
C ALA A 61 40.88 -2.14 1.07
N ALA A 62 41.37 -1.55 2.17
CA ALA A 62 40.53 -1.13 3.29
C ALA A 62 39.51 -0.05 2.88
N ILE A 63 39.92 0.95 2.10
CA ILE A 63 39.03 1.99 1.58
C ILE A 63 37.95 1.39 0.68
N VAL A 64 38.33 0.52 -0.27
CA VAL A 64 37.38 -0.15 -1.17
C VAL A 64 36.39 -1.02 -0.40
N ALA A 65 36.87 -1.80 0.58
CA ALA A 65 36.02 -2.61 1.44
C ALA A 65 35.04 -1.73 2.25
N ALA A 66 35.51 -0.62 2.82
CA ALA A 66 34.66 0.31 3.55
C ALA A 66 33.55 0.91 2.65
N LEU A 67 33.89 1.33 1.43
CA LEU A 67 32.91 1.84 0.46
C LEU A 67 31.89 0.78 0.07
N SER A 68 32.32 -0.47 -0.16
CA SER A 68 31.43 -1.59 -0.48
C SER A 68 30.44 -1.88 0.67
N VAL A 69 30.91 -1.85 1.91
CA VAL A 69 30.05 -2.04 3.09
C VAL A 69 29.02 -0.91 3.20
N VAL A 70 29.44 0.35 3.02
CA VAL A 70 28.54 1.51 3.07
C VAL A 70 27.48 1.44 1.97
N GLN A 71 27.88 1.11 0.73
CA GLN A 71 26.93 0.93 -0.38
C GLN A 71 25.94 -0.20 -0.09
N ARG A 72 26.42 -1.33 0.43
CA ARG A 72 25.55 -2.45 0.81
C ARG A 72 24.59 -2.06 1.92
N GLN A 73 25.05 -1.34 2.95
CA GLN A 73 24.19 -0.86 4.03
C GLN A 73 23.14 0.11 3.52
N HIS A 74 23.52 1.06 2.67
CA HIS A 74 22.58 2.02 2.08
C HIS A 74 21.50 1.30 1.24
N ASN A 75 21.90 0.34 0.41
CA ASN A 75 20.95 -0.47 -0.37
C ASN A 75 19.99 -1.29 0.51
N LEU A 76 20.49 -1.85 1.62
CA LEU A 76 19.64 -2.55 2.58
C LEU A 76 18.69 -1.60 3.32
N GLU A 77 19.13 -0.39 3.64
CA GLU A 77 18.28 0.63 4.27
C GLU A 77 17.18 1.10 3.34
N LEU A 78 17.49 1.36 2.06
CA LEU A 78 16.49 1.71 1.05
C LEU A 78 15.44 0.61 0.88
N LYS A 79 15.86 -0.66 0.81
CA LYS A 79 14.94 -1.81 0.75
C LYS A 79 14.06 -1.93 2.01
N ARG A 80 14.61 -1.63 3.19
CA ARG A 80 13.82 -1.61 4.45
C ARG A 80 12.77 -0.51 4.43
N LYS A 81 13.14 0.71 4.02
CA LYS A 81 12.21 1.85 3.90
C LYS A 81 11.09 1.56 2.91
N GLU A 82 11.40 1.01 1.74
CA GLU A 82 10.40 0.64 0.74
C GLU A 82 9.42 -0.41 1.27
N LYS A 83 9.92 -1.42 2.01
CA LYS A 83 9.07 -2.42 2.65
C LYS A 83 8.18 -1.79 3.74
N ASP A 84 8.74 -0.93 4.58
CA ASP A 84 8.00 -0.25 5.65
C ASP A 84 6.90 0.67 5.07
N ASP A 85 7.19 1.38 3.98
CA ASP A 85 6.23 2.21 3.25
C ASP A 85 5.08 1.37 2.69
N LEU A 86 5.38 0.22 2.06
CA LEU A 86 4.36 -0.69 1.53
C LEU A 86 3.48 -1.29 2.63
N THR A 87 4.08 -1.74 3.75
CA THR A 87 3.28 -2.25 4.88
C THR A 87 2.39 -1.17 5.47
N THR A 88 2.85 0.08 5.48
CA THR A 88 2.08 1.23 5.94
C THR A 88 0.90 1.51 4.99
N GLN A 89 1.13 1.48 3.68
CA GLN A 89 0.05 1.62 2.68
C GLN A 89 -0.98 0.50 2.79
N LEU A 90 -0.53 -0.75 3.00
CA LEU A 90 -1.41 -1.91 3.16
C LEU A 90 -2.31 -1.77 4.41
N ARG A 91 -1.75 -1.33 5.54
CA ARG A 91 -2.54 -1.04 6.76
C ARG A 91 -3.57 0.06 6.54
N ARG A 92 -3.22 1.09 5.76
CA ARG A 92 -4.15 2.18 5.40
C ARG A 92 -5.29 1.67 4.50
N ALA A 93 -4.99 0.89 3.47
CA ALA A 93 -6.01 0.29 2.61
C ALA A 93 -6.99 -0.58 3.40
N ARG A 94 -6.49 -1.41 4.33
CA ARG A 94 -7.33 -2.21 5.24
C ARG A 94 -8.20 -1.34 6.16
N SER A 95 -7.66 -0.24 6.67
CA SER A 95 -8.41 0.70 7.52
C SER A 95 -9.52 1.40 6.74
N LEU A 96 -9.22 1.87 5.53
CA LEU A 96 -10.19 2.46 4.59
C LEU A 96 -11.33 1.49 4.31
N ARG A 97 -11.00 0.23 4.03
CA ARG A 97 -11.98 -0.84 3.81
C ARG A 97 -12.95 -0.97 4.99
N VAL A 98 -12.44 -1.04 6.22
CA VAL A 98 -13.29 -1.12 7.43
C VAL A 98 -14.18 0.11 7.59
N LEU A 99 -13.66 1.31 7.32
CA LEU A 99 -14.42 2.55 7.43
C LEU A 99 -15.55 2.63 6.41
N PHE A 100 -15.28 2.28 5.14
CA PHE A 100 -16.30 2.24 4.10
C PHE A 100 -17.36 1.17 4.37
N TYR A 101 -16.96 -0.02 4.84
CA TYR A 101 -17.89 -1.06 5.26
C TYR A 101 -18.80 -0.58 6.39
N SER A 102 -18.22 0.02 7.43
CA SER A 102 -18.99 0.57 8.56
C SER A 102 -19.97 1.63 8.09
N ALA A 103 -19.58 2.48 7.14
CA ALA A 103 -20.43 3.53 6.60
C ALA A 103 -21.59 2.99 5.78
N ALA A 104 -21.31 2.01 4.92
CA ALA A 104 -22.32 1.34 4.12
C ALA A 104 -23.36 0.65 5.01
N ARG A 105 -22.91 -0.08 6.04
CA ARG A 105 -23.80 -0.77 6.99
C ARG A 105 -24.65 0.18 7.81
N ALA A 106 -24.07 1.27 8.34
CA ALA A 106 -24.83 2.27 9.07
C ALA A 106 -25.94 2.87 8.18
N CYS A 107 -25.64 3.19 6.92
CA CYS A 107 -26.65 3.69 5.99
C CYS A 107 -27.76 2.65 5.72
N GLU A 108 -27.40 1.39 5.46
CA GLU A 108 -28.39 0.32 5.25
C GLU A 108 -29.30 0.13 6.46
N ASP A 109 -28.73 0.14 7.67
CA ASP A 109 -29.47 -0.09 8.90
C ASP A 109 -30.43 1.07 9.19
N VAL A 110 -29.99 2.32 8.97
CA VAL A 110 -30.86 3.50 9.04
C VAL A 110 -31.98 3.39 8.00
N ALA A 111 -31.65 3.07 6.74
CA ALA A 111 -32.63 2.95 5.67
C ALA A 111 -33.69 1.85 5.92
N ARG A 112 -33.29 0.72 6.53
CA ARG A 112 -34.20 -0.37 6.92
C ARG A 112 -35.11 0.00 8.08
N ARG A 113 -34.77 1.02 8.87
CA ARG A 113 -35.58 1.50 10.00
C ARG A 113 -36.60 2.55 9.56
N ILE A 114 -36.38 3.25 8.44
CA ILE A 114 -37.34 4.23 7.90
C ILE A 114 -38.71 3.57 7.64
N GLY A 115 -39.76 4.20 8.16
CA GLY A 115 -41.13 3.70 8.15
C GLY A 115 -41.50 2.76 9.30
N LYS A 116 -40.55 2.41 10.20
CA LYS A 116 -40.85 1.64 11.42
C LYS A 116 -41.28 2.56 12.56
N PRO A 117 -42.21 2.13 13.42
CA PRO A 117 -42.60 2.89 14.60
C PRO A 117 -41.47 2.93 15.65
N HIS A 118 -41.58 3.89 16.58
CA HIS A 118 -40.73 4.02 17.78
C HIS A 118 -39.22 4.16 17.51
N GLN A 119 -38.84 4.85 16.43
CA GLN A 119 -37.44 5.17 16.16
C GLN A 119 -37.09 6.55 16.74
N THR A 120 -35.87 6.69 17.26
CA THR A 120 -35.29 7.96 17.68
C THR A 120 -34.37 8.46 16.56
N TRP A 121 -34.89 9.33 15.70
CA TRP A 121 -34.23 9.72 14.45
C TRP A 121 -32.98 10.56 14.69
N ASN A 122 -32.97 11.36 15.76
CA ASN A 122 -31.77 12.07 16.22
C ASN A 122 -30.60 11.12 16.51
N PHE A 123 -30.85 9.93 17.08
CA PHE A 123 -29.80 8.95 17.34
C PHE A 123 -29.28 8.31 16.04
N GLN A 124 -30.20 7.97 15.12
CA GLN A 124 -29.83 7.45 13.79
C GLN A 124 -29.02 8.48 12.97
N ALA A 125 -29.41 9.75 13.02
CA ALA A 125 -28.67 10.84 12.40
C ALA A 125 -27.28 11.03 13.02
N ALA A 126 -27.17 10.93 14.34
CA ALA A 126 -25.89 11.01 15.05
C ALA A 126 -24.94 9.87 14.65
N GLU A 127 -25.44 8.66 14.45
CA GLU A 127 -24.66 7.52 13.97
C GLU A 127 -24.06 7.79 12.56
N LEU A 128 -24.86 8.31 11.63
CA LEU A 128 -24.38 8.71 10.30
C LEU A 128 -23.33 9.83 10.38
N HIS A 129 -23.53 10.80 11.28
CA HIS A 129 -22.58 11.87 11.53
C HIS A 129 -21.26 11.35 12.11
N GLU A 130 -21.30 10.38 13.02
CA GLU A 130 -20.11 9.77 13.60
C GLU A 130 -19.29 9.02 12.55
N VAL A 131 -19.95 8.18 11.73
CA VAL A 131 -19.30 7.48 10.62
C VAL A 131 -18.63 8.47 9.66
N ARG A 132 -19.33 9.56 9.30
CA ARG A 132 -18.75 10.63 8.50
C ARG A 132 -17.48 11.19 9.14
N ALA A 133 -17.51 11.48 10.44
CA ALA A 133 -16.36 12.01 11.15
C ALA A 133 -15.16 11.04 11.10
N ARG A 134 -15.40 9.72 11.19
CA ARG A 134 -14.35 8.70 11.04
C ARG A 134 -13.77 8.66 9.63
N LEU A 135 -14.59 8.82 8.59
CA LEU A 135 -14.12 8.91 7.20
C LEU A 135 -13.26 10.16 6.97
N LEU A 136 -13.64 11.30 7.53
CA LEU A 136 -12.90 12.56 7.42
C LEU A 136 -11.65 12.64 8.31
N ALA A 137 -11.52 11.75 9.30
CA ALA A 137 -10.32 11.65 10.13
C ALA A 137 -9.13 11.03 9.36
N ILE A 138 -9.36 10.50 8.16
CA ILE A 138 -8.32 9.98 7.29
C ILE A 138 -7.57 11.15 6.67
N ASP A 139 -6.25 11.18 6.85
CA ASP A 139 -5.41 12.18 6.20
C ASP A 139 -5.41 11.97 4.66
N PRO A 140 -5.89 12.95 3.88
CA PRO A 140 -5.94 12.89 2.43
C PRO A 140 -4.59 12.60 1.76
N LEU A 141 -3.49 13.07 2.35
CA LEU A 141 -2.15 12.91 1.79
C LEU A 141 -1.64 11.48 1.90
N LEU A 142 -2.28 10.65 2.74
CA LEU A 142 -1.89 9.28 2.99
C LEU A 142 -2.58 8.27 2.07
N VAL A 143 -3.54 8.72 1.26
CA VAL A 143 -4.28 7.92 0.28
C VAL A 143 -3.50 7.90 -1.04
N SER A 144 -2.99 6.73 -1.43
CA SER A 144 -2.13 6.57 -2.60
C SER A 144 -2.84 6.72 -3.94
N GLU A 145 -4.17 6.52 -3.99
CA GLU A 145 -4.97 6.64 -5.20
C GLU A 145 -5.92 7.85 -5.11
N GLY A 146 -5.81 8.77 -6.08
CA GLY A 146 -6.66 9.98 -6.11
C GLY A 146 -8.15 9.69 -6.28
N SER A 147 -8.51 8.55 -6.91
CA SER A 147 -9.90 8.09 -7.04
C SER A 147 -10.53 7.84 -5.67
N LEU A 148 -9.81 7.18 -4.76
CA LEU A 148 -10.27 6.91 -3.40
C LEU A 148 -10.51 8.20 -2.63
N LEU A 149 -9.66 9.21 -2.78
CA LEU A 149 -9.84 10.50 -2.14
C LEU A 149 -11.17 11.16 -2.55
N LEU A 150 -11.49 11.15 -3.85
CA LEU A 150 -12.76 11.68 -4.36
C LEU A 150 -13.95 10.91 -3.80
N ILE A 151 -13.84 9.58 -3.68
CA ILE A 151 -14.91 8.75 -3.11
C ILE A 151 -15.09 9.04 -1.61
N ILE A 152 -14.01 9.25 -0.84
CA ILE A 152 -14.09 9.62 0.57
C ILE A 152 -14.85 10.94 0.72
N GLU A 153 -14.47 11.97 -0.04
CA GLU A 153 -15.13 13.29 -0.01
C GLU A 153 -16.61 13.21 -0.40
N GLU A 154 -16.93 12.50 -1.48
CA GLU A 154 -18.31 12.30 -1.94
C GLU A 154 -19.14 11.55 -0.88
N CYS A 155 -18.61 10.47 -0.31
CA CYS A 155 -19.27 9.72 0.76
C CYS A 155 -19.48 10.60 2.00
N ALA A 156 -18.48 11.37 2.40
CA ALA A 156 -18.57 12.27 3.55
C ALA A 156 -19.61 13.39 3.34
N MET A 157 -19.71 13.92 2.12
CA MET A 157 -20.74 14.89 1.75
C MET A 157 -22.13 14.27 1.79
N ARG A 158 -22.31 13.09 1.20
CA ARG A 158 -23.61 12.40 1.17
C ARG A 158 -24.06 11.94 2.55
N LEU A 159 -23.15 11.46 3.39
CA LEU A 159 -23.43 11.13 4.78
C LEU A 159 -23.87 12.35 5.59
N LYS A 160 -23.26 13.53 5.35
CA LYS A 160 -23.71 14.79 5.96
C LYS A 160 -25.15 15.08 5.59
N ASN A 161 -25.47 15.05 4.29
CA ASN A 161 -26.82 15.32 3.81
C ASN A 161 -27.81 14.30 4.37
N CYS A 162 -27.45 13.01 4.39
CA CYS A 162 -28.24 11.95 4.98
C CYS A 162 -28.49 12.17 6.48
N SER A 163 -27.48 12.56 7.26
CA SER A 163 -27.66 12.83 8.68
C SER A 163 -28.67 13.96 8.93
N LEU A 164 -28.62 15.02 8.11
CA LEU A 164 -29.55 16.15 8.22
C LEU A 164 -30.98 15.75 7.86
N ILE A 165 -31.19 15.07 6.72
CA ILE A 165 -32.54 14.66 6.29
C ILE A 165 -33.13 13.57 7.19
N VAL A 166 -32.30 12.71 7.78
CA VAL A 166 -32.75 11.68 8.74
C VAL A 166 -33.18 12.33 10.04
N ALA A 167 -32.49 13.37 10.52
CA ALA A 167 -32.91 14.10 11.72
C ALA A 167 -34.30 14.73 11.56
N GLU A 168 -34.67 15.16 10.34
CA GLU A 168 -35.99 15.73 10.03
C GLU A 168 -37.16 14.75 10.16
N LEU A 169 -36.88 13.44 10.24
CA LEU A 169 -37.89 12.39 10.46
C LEU A 169 -38.39 12.35 11.91
N GLU A 170 -37.77 13.09 12.84
CA GLU A 170 -38.28 13.25 14.22
C GLU A 170 -39.69 13.83 14.25
N THR A 171 -40.03 14.63 13.22
CA THR A 171 -41.40 15.10 12.99
C THR A 171 -42.13 14.17 12.03
N GLN A 172 -43.43 13.98 12.26
CA GLN A 172 -44.24 13.11 11.39
C GLN A 172 -44.26 13.64 9.95
N ARG A 173 -43.82 12.82 8.99
CA ARG A 173 -43.81 13.16 7.56
C ARG A 173 -44.82 12.30 6.79
N LYS A 174 -45.10 12.71 5.55
CA LYS A 174 -45.86 11.89 4.62
C LYS A 174 -45.03 10.68 4.22
N LYS A 175 -45.67 9.53 4.01
CA LYS A 175 -45.01 8.29 3.59
C LYS A 175 -44.13 8.45 2.34
N GLU A 176 -44.58 9.24 1.37
CA GLU A 176 -43.81 9.57 0.16
C GLU A 176 -42.46 10.22 0.49
N THR A 177 -42.41 11.10 1.50
CA THR A 177 -41.17 11.75 1.93
C THR A 177 -40.24 10.76 2.61
N GLU A 178 -40.77 9.86 3.43
CA GLU A 178 -40.00 8.78 4.05
C GLU A 178 -39.35 7.87 3.00
N ASP A 179 -40.11 7.49 1.96
CA ASP A 179 -39.61 6.67 0.85
C ASP A 179 -38.49 7.37 0.09
N VAL A 180 -38.61 8.68 -0.18
CA VAL A 180 -37.54 9.47 -0.82
C VAL A 180 -36.28 9.54 0.05
N ILE A 181 -36.42 9.76 1.36
CA ILE A 181 -35.29 9.79 2.29
C ILE A 181 -34.62 8.41 2.34
N LYS A 182 -35.40 7.33 2.41
CA LYS A 182 -34.90 5.96 2.37
C LYS A 182 -34.09 5.68 1.11
N LEU A 183 -34.57 6.10 -0.05
CA LEU A 183 -33.84 5.96 -1.31
C LEU A 183 -32.53 6.75 -1.30
N ALA A 184 -32.52 7.97 -0.76
CA ALA A 184 -31.31 8.78 -0.63
C ALA A 184 -30.25 8.15 0.30
N VAL A 185 -30.68 7.61 1.44
CA VAL A 185 -29.79 6.90 2.38
C VAL A 185 -29.25 5.61 1.75
N MET A 186 -30.07 4.83 1.05
CA MET A 186 -29.62 3.64 0.32
C MET A 186 -28.65 3.99 -0.82
N ALA A 187 -28.87 5.09 -1.54
CA ALA A 187 -27.92 5.57 -2.54
C ALA A 187 -26.56 5.91 -1.93
N THR A 188 -26.56 6.49 -0.73
CA THR A 188 -25.33 6.78 0.03
C THR A 188 -24.62 5.50 0.49
N ALA A 189 -25.38 4.50 0.95
CA ALA A 189 -24.83 3.18 1.30
C ALA A 189 -24.05 2.56 0.13
N ARG A 190 -24.59 2.68 -1.09
CA ARG A 190 -23.96 2.16 -2.32
C ARG A 190 -22.65 2.84 -2.67
N GLU A 191 -22.55 4.16 -2.50
CA GLU A 191 -21.27 4.85 -2.70
C GLU A 191 -20.24 4.42 -1.67
N CYS A 192 -20.67 4.22 -0.40
CA CYS A 192 -19.77 3.71 0.62
C CYS A 192 -19.27 2.31 0.27
N TRP A 193 -20.14 1.45 -0.28
CA TRP A 193 -19.71 0.16 -0.80
C TRP A 193 -18.77 0.26 -2.00
N LEU A 194 -18.97 1.23 -2.91
CA LEU A 194 -18.02 1.48 -4.00
C LEU A 194 -16.63 1.81 -3.43
N GLY A 195 -16.55 2.67 -2.42
CA GLY A 195 -15.31 2.96 -1.71
C GLY A 195 -14.69 1.72 -1.04
N PHE A 196 -15.50 0.83 -0.48
CA PHE A 196 -15.03 -0.46 0.05
C PHE A 196 -14.37 -1.31 -1.03
N TYR A 197 -14.96 -1.39 -2.23
CA TYR A 197 -14.40 -2.17 -3.33
C TYR A 197 -13.09 -1.58 -3.83
N GLU A 198 -13.03 -0.28 -4.05
CA GLU A 198 -11.80 0.42 -4.48
C GLU A 198 -10.68 0.25 -3.45
N ALA A 199 -10.99 0.35 -2.15
CA ALA A 199 -10.02 0.11 -1.09
C ALA A 199 -9.53 -1.35 -1.05
N THR A 200 -10.40 -2.30 -1.39
CA THR A 200 -10.04 -3.72 -1.47
C THR A 200 -9.20 -4.00 -2.71
N GLU A 201 -9.50 -3.38 -3.85
CA GLU A 201 -8.69 -3.51 -5.06
C GLU A 201 -7.28 -2.96 -4.82
N LEU A 202 -7.16 -1.82 -4.12
CA LEU A 202 -5.87 -1.28 -3.68
C LEU A 202 -5.14 -2.27 -2.75
N GLU A 203 -5.81 -2.88 -1.77
CA GLU A 203 -5.22 -3.91 -0.92
C GLU A 203 -4.66 -5.07 -1.76
N ILE A 204 -5.42 -5.58 -2.73
CA ILE A 204 -5.00 -6.68 -3.61
C ILE A 204 -3.80 -6.27 -4.47
N LYS A 205 -3.79 -5.06 -5.03
CA LYS A 205 -2.66 -4.53 -5.80
C LYS A 205 -1.39 -4.46 -4.95
N LEU A 206 -1.50 -4.00 -3.70
CA LEU A 206 -0.39 -3.93 -2.76
C LEU A 206 0.11 -5.32 -2.34
N CYS A 207 -0.79 -6.27 -2.08
CA CYS A 207 -0.43 -7.67 -1.77
C CYS A 207 0.24 -8.39 -2.95
N LYS A 208 -0.11 -8.06 -4.20
CA LYS A 208 0.53 -8.63 -5.39
C LYS A 208 1.92 -8.05 -5.68
N SER A 209 2.30 -6.94 -5.07
CA SER A 209 3.67 -6.43 -5.18
C SER A 209 4.62 -7.44 -4.53
N GLU A 210 5.67 -7.86 -5.24
CA GLU A 210 6.62 -8.93 -4.83
C GLU A 210 7.31 -8.69 -3.47
N ILE A 211 7.10 -7.53 -2.87
CA ILE A 211 7.70 -7.07 -1.62
C ILE A 211 6.82 -7.45 -0.41
N ALA A 212 5.51 -7.65 -0.60
CA ALA A 212 4.58 -8.01 0.46
C ALA A 212 4.41 -9.53 0.54
N SER A 213 4.99 -10.16 1.57
CA SER A 213 4.74 -11.57 1.90
C SER A 213 3.35 -11.80 2.54
N GLU A 214 2.48 -10.79 2.56
CA GLU A 214 1.17 -10.84 3.19
C GLU A 214 0.09 -11.21 2.18
N GLN A 215 -0.67 -12.25 2.50
CA GLN A 215 -1.87 -12.62 1.73
C GLN A 215 -2.99 -11.58 1.95
N PRO A 216 -3.87 -11.36 0.95
CA PRO A 216 -5.04 -10.52 1.12
C PRO A 216 -5.90 -11.03 2.29
N TYR A 217 -6.40 -10.12 3.10
CA TYR A 217 -7.27 -10.52 4.20
C TYR A 217 -8.59 -11.06 3.64
N SER A 218 -8.94 -12.32 3.97
CA SER A 218 -10.22 -12.94 3.67
C SER A 218 -11.33 -12.20 4.43
N PHE A 219 -11.88 -11.16 3.81
CA PHE A 219 -13.20 -10.66 4.16
C PHE A 219 -14.22 -11.47 3.36
N ALA A 220 -15.34 -11.83 3.98
CA ALA A 220 -16.37 -12.71 3.42
C ALA A 220 -16.58 -12.50 1.92
N ASP A 221 -16.38 -13.58 1.15
CA ASP A 221 -16.56 -13.75 -0.29
C ASP A 221 -16.78 -12.43 -1.08
N PHE A 222 -15.67 -11.75 -1.37
CA PHE A 222 -15.64 -10.48 -2.10
C PHE A 222 -16.40 -10.54 -3.42
N ASP A 223 -16.28 -11.66 -4.13
CA ASP A 223 -16.98 -11.89 -5.39
C ASP A 223 -18.50 -11.97 -5.18
N ALA A 224 -18.96 -12.56 -4.08
CA ALA A 224 -20.38 -12.59 -3.74
C ALA A 224 -20.90 -11.20 -3.38
N SER A 225 -20.12 -10.41 -2.64
CA SER A 225 -20.48 -9.03 -2.29
C SER A 225 -20.54 -8.15 -3.53
N ARG A 226 -19.54 -8.25 -4.43
CA ARG A 226 -19.49 -7.50 -5.69
C ARG A 226 -20.66 -7.85 -6.59
N LYS A 227 -20.93 -9.15 -6.76
CA LYS A 227 -22.08 -9.65 -7.51
C LYS A 227 -23.39 -9.11 -6.96
N HIS A 228 -23.55 -9.09 -5.64
CA HIS A 228 -24.73 -8.53 -4.99
C HIS A 228 -24.92 -7.03 -5.29
N LEU A 229 -23.83 -6.27 -5.43
CA LEU A 229 -23.93 -4.84 -5.76
C LEU A 229 -24.18 -4.56 -7.24
N ASP A 230 -23.65 -5.41 -8.13
CA ASP A 230 -24.01 -5.37 -9.54
C ASP A 230 -25.50 -5.71 -9.73
N GLU A 231 -26.04 -6.67 -8.98
CA GLU A 231 -27.47 -6.98 -8.91
C GLU A 231 -28.28 -5.76 -8.43
N ILE A 232 -27.87 -5.14 -7.32
CA ILE A 232 -28.52 -3.92 -6.79
C ILE A 232 -28.46 -2.74 -7.77
N ARG A 233 -27.35 -2.57 -8.51
CA ARG A 233 -27.22 -1.54 -9.56
C ARG A 233 -28.17 -1.82 -10.71
N ALA A 234 -28.25 -3.06 -11.16
CA ALA A 234 -29.15 -3.47 -12.24
C ALA A 234 -30.62 -3.21 -11.88
N GLU A 235 -31.05 -3.60 -10.67
CA GLU A 235 -32.42 -3.35 -10.19
C GLU A 235 -32.79 -1.87 -10.22
N PHE A 236 -31.87 -0.99 -9.81
CA PHE A 236 -32.16 0.45 -9.76
C PHE A 236 -32.19 1.11 -11.14
N ILE A 237 -31.39 0.62 -12.09
CA ILE A 237 -31.45 1.05 -13.48
C ILE A 237 -32.82 0.67 -14.05
N GLU A 238 -33.30 -0.54 -13.77
CA GLU A 238 -34.64 -0.97 -14.16
C GLU A 238 -35.75 -0.12 -13.51
N GLU A 239 -35.67 0.14 -12.20
CA GLU A 239 -36.66 0.97 -11.49
C GLU A 239 -36.74 2.39 -12.07
N ARG A 240 -35.58 3.01 -12.34
CA ARG A 240 -35.53 4.33 -12.99
C ARG A 240 -36.08 4.31 -14.41
N GLN A 241 -35.85 3.23 -15.16
CA GLN A 241 -36.42 3.09 -16.50
C GLN A 241 -37.94 2.95 -16.43
N LYS A 242 -38.47 2.15 -15.50
CA LYS A 242 -39.92 2.00 -15.28
C LYS A 242 -40.60 3.31 -14.88
N GLN A 243 -39.98 4.09 -13.98
CA GLN A 243 -40.49 5.41 -13.57
C GLN A 243 -40.45 6.48 -14.66
N ARG A 244 -39.68 6.30 -15.74
CA ARG A 244 -39.65 7.25 -16.88
C ARG A 244 -40.72 6.97 -17.95
N VAL A 245 -41.28 5.76 -17.92
CA VAL A 245 -42.28 5.30 -18.92
C VAL A 245 -43.71 5.47 -18.40
N THR A 246 -43.86 5.76 -17.10
CA THR A 246 -45.14 6.08 -16.43
C THR A 246 -45.27 7.58 -16.22
#